data_AF-A0A8B6BK68-F1
#
_entry.id   AF-A0A8B6BK68-F1
#
_cell.length_a   1.000
_cell.length_b   1.000
_cell.length_c   1.000
_cell.angle_alpha   90.00
_cell.angle_beta   90.00
_cell.angle_gamma   90.00
#
_symmetry.space_group_name_H-M   'P 1'
#
loop_
_entity.id
_entity.type
_entity.pdbx_description
1 polymer ?
#
loop_
_entity_poly.entity_id
_entity_poly.type
_entity_poly.pdbx_seq_one_letter_code
_entity_poly.pdbx_strand_id
1 'polypeptide(L)'
;MNVCILIFAAIKLALGLSDNYFSMEYNKRVSGDGYQYKSVNGVTEISCAYKCSVEINCCVANFDAHSQMCYLDMSGSCYSAPSHEKSWITIRRAREDLFNWAPWSRCSKTCEGGIRTRSHQHATIDNTGDVTSVENCHIFGCNDTVINCNGWKTKGLLDSQTALIEPITSNGIQLQAVEVYCDMEMENGVGVTVIDHDGERDVYVHGYEPHGSYSFIVTYDIPFEHVVAIIDSSQFCRQFVRWKCKGAQIWDIGIQKLNTYWTNRSTAYLATNEYKPPSEFFHGYEERRTCECGISQTCQQSNVLCNCDINDDSWRSDEGYVTNKDALPIVAFFAGDTGN
;
A
#
# COMPACT_ATOMS: atom_id res chain seq x y z
N MET A 1 -11.57 1.45 13.44
CA MET A 1 -10.48 2.44 13.45
C MET A 1 -10.72 3.33 12.25
N ASN A 2 -10.85 4.65 12.43
CA ASN A 2 -11.07 5.57 11.30
C ASN A 2 -9.72 6.21 10.92
N VAL A 3 -9.41 6.27 9.63
CA VAL A 3 -8.15 6.84 9.12
C VAL A 3 -8.47 7.76 7.94
N CYS A 4 -7.84 8.94 7.91
CA CYS A 4 -7.88 9.81 6.73
C CYS A 4 -6.49 9.99 6.10
N ILE A 5 -6.52 10.17 4.78
CA ILE A 5 -5.35 10.56 3.99
C ILE A 5 -5.75 11.77 3.16
N LEU A 6 -4.99 12.85 3.30
CA LEU A 6 -5.05 13.98 2.38
C LEU A 6 -4.03 13.68 1.27
N ILE A 7 -4.48 13.58 0.02
CA ILE A 7 -3.70 13.04 -1.10
C ILE A 7 -2.46 13.90 -1.39
N PHE A 8 -1.45 13.22 -1.91
CA PHE A 8 -0.35 13.77 -2.68
C PHE A 8 -0.41 13.17 -4.09
N ALA A 9 -0.10 13.92 -5.17
CA ALA A 9 -0.24 13.38 -6.52
C ALA A 9 0.68 12.16 -6.68
N ALA A 10 0.06 11.00 -6.75
CA ALA A 10 0.51 9.89 -7.57
C ALA A 10 -0.67 8.97 -7.89
N ILE A 11 -1.80 9.48 -8.41
CA ILE A 11 -2.75 8.60 -9.10
C ILE A 11 -2.32 8.46 -10.55
N LYS A 12 -1.64 7.34 -10.82
CA LYS A 12 -1.79 6.63 -12.08
C LYS A 12 -2.29 5.22 -11.76
N LEU A 13 -3.61 5.08 -11.63
CA LEU A 13 -4.27 3.80 -11.84
C LEU A 13 -4.24 3.52 -13.34
N ALA A 14 -3.38 2.58 -13.76
CA ALA A 14 -3.70 1.56 -14.76
C ALA A 14 -2.46 0.74 -15.14
N LEU A 15 -2.58 -0.56 -14.86
CA LEU A 15 -1.99 -1.70 -15.56
C LEU A 15 -0.50 -1.98 -15.36
N GLY A 16 -0.26 -3.19 -14.87
CA GLY A 16 1.04 -3.84 -14.93
C GLY A 16 1.32 -4.57 -13.64
N LEU A 17 0.55 -5.63 -13.35
CA LEU A 17 1.19 -6.81 -12.78
C LEU A 17 2.47 -7.00 -13.60
N SER A 18 3.64 -6.87 -12.97
CA SER A 18 4.83 -7.50 -13.50
C SER A 18 4.63 -9.00 -13.28
N ASP A 19 3.75 -9.58 -14.09
CA ASP A 19 3.82 -10.97 -14.44
C ASP A 19 5.19 -11.13 -15.09
N ASN A 20 6.16 -11.56 -14.29
CA ASN A 20 7.31 -12.25 -14.82
C ASN A 20 6.77 -13.52 -15.48
N TYR A 21 6.33 -13.38 -16.73
CA TYR A 21 6.19 -14.48 -17.66
C TYR A 21 7.59 -15.09 -17.84
N PHE A 22 7.89 -16.13 -17.07
CA PHE A 22 8.73 -17.21 -17.56
C PHE A 22 7.81 -18.28 -18.14
N SER A 23 7.48 -18.15 -19.42
CA SER A 23 7.04 -19.29 -20.22
C SER A 23 8.29 -19.97 -20.81
N MET A 24 8.53 -21.23 -20.42
CA MET A 24 9.28 -22.32 -21.07
C MET A 24 9.70 -23.28 -19.93
N GLU A 25 9.53 -24.60 -19.98
CA GLU A 25 9.49 -25.52 -21.10
C GLU A 25 8.76 -26.81 -20.67
N TYR A 26 8.01 -27.39 -21.61
CA TYR A 26 7.49 -28.74 -21.54
C TYR A 26 8.66 -29.76 -21.47
N ASN A 27 8.53 -30.78 -20.61
CA ASN A 27 9.22 -32.07 -20.68
C ASN A 27 10.72 -32.08 -20.99
N LYS A 28 11.57 -32.04 -19.96
CA LYS A 28 12.87 -32.70 -20.06
C LYS A 28 12.77 -34.11 -19.47
N ARG A 29 12.63 -35.10 -20.36
CA ARG A 29 13.01 -36.49 -20.05
C ARG A 29 14.46 -36.46 -19.57
N VAL A 30 14.71 -36.81 -18.31
CA VAL A 30 16.04 -37.23 -17.90
C VAL A 30 16.18 -38.68 -18.35
N SER A 31 16.70 -38.87 -19.56
CA SER A 31 17.20 -40.17 -19.98
C SER A 31 18.57 -40.37 -19.33
N GLY A 32 18.57 -41.07 -18.20
CA GLY A 32 19.75 -41.61 -17.55
C GLY A 32 19.34 -42.91 -16.88
N ASP A 33 19.85 -44.02 -17.42
CA ASP A 33 19.83 -45.35 -16.82
C ASP A 33 18.47 -46.02 -16.58
N GLY A 34 17.66 -46.18 -17.62
CA GLY A 34 16.67 -47.28 -17.70
C GLY A 34 15.40 -47.18 -16.84
N TYR A 35 15.22 -46.12 -16.04
CA TYR A 35 14.00 -45.92 -15.25
C TYR A 35 12.97 -45.08 -16.01
N GLN A 36 11.72 -45.57 -16.15
CA GLN A 36 10.60 -44.81 -16.70
C GLN A 36 9.60 -44.44 -15.59
N TYR A 37 9.22 -43.16 -15.54
CA TYR A 37 8.26 -42.64 -14.57
C TYR A 37 6.92 -42.36 -15.28
N LYS A 38 5.83 -42.95 -14.78
CA LYS A 38 4.48 -42.75 -15.32
C LYS A 38 3.51 -42.50 -14.17
N SER A 39 2.77 -41.40 -14.20
CA SER A 39 1.73 -41.10 -13.19
C SER A 39 0.46 -41.88 -13.47
N VAL A 40 -0.18 -42.45 -12.44
CA VAL A 40 -1.59 -42.87 -12.50
C VAL A 40 -2.27 -42.73 -11.14
N ASN A 41 -3.51 -42.27 -11.23
CA ASN A 41 -4.66 -42.11 -10.33
C ASN A 41 -4.62 -42.74 -8.94
N GLY A 42 -5.11 -41.91 -7.99
CA GLY A 42 -5.87 -42.32 -6.82
C GLY A 42 -5.06 -42.34 -5.52
N VAL A 43 -5.10 -41.26 -4.73
CA VAL A 43 -5.44 -41.20 -3.29
C VAL A 43 -5.43 -39.73 -2.84
N THR A 44 -6.35 -39.44 -1.92
CA THR A 44 -6.70 -38.17 -1.28
C THR A 44 -5.67 -37.70 -0.26
N GLU A 45 -5.56 -36.36 -0.15
CA GLU A 45 -4.81 -35.57 0.85
C GLU A 45 -3.30 -35.86 0.96
N ILE A 46 -2.52 -34.86 0.52
CA ILE A 46 -1.06 -34.70 0.65
C ILE A 46 -0.28 -35.97 0.28
N SER A 47 -0.13 -36.23 -1.02
CA SER A 47 0.55 -37.43 -1.49
C SER A 47 1.95 -37.12 -2.01
N CYS A 48 2.97 -37.69 -1.39
CA CYS A 48 4.20 -38.06 -2.11
C CYS A 48 3.76 -39.08 -3.19
N ALA A 49 3.61 -38.68 -4.45
CA ALA A 49 3.09 -39.56 -5.49
C ALA A 49 4.20 -40.43 -6.13
N TYR A 50 3.98 -41.75 -6.19
CA TYR A 50 4.63 -42.67 -7.13
C TYR A 50 3.60 -43.68 -7.65
N LYS A 51 3.73 -44.13 -8.91
CA LYS A 51 2.98 -45.26 -9.45
C LYS A 51 3.92 -46.28 -10.08
N CYS A 52 4.12 -47.42 -9.42
CA CYS A 52 4.80 -48.58 -10.00
C CYS A 52 3.72 -49.59 -10.40
N SER A 53 3.45 -49.71 -11.70
CA SER A 53 2.81 -50.93 -12.20
C SER A 53 3.69 -51.49 -13.30
N VAL A 54 4.31 -52.63 -12.98
CA VAL A 54 4.88 -53.66 -13.86
C VAL A 54 6.35 -53.58 -14.33
N GLU A 55 7.26 -52.80 -13.70
CA GLU A 55 8.69 -52.79 -14.08
C GLU A 55 9.67 -53.25 -12.97
N ILE A 56 10.74 -53.95 -13.37
CA ILE A 56 11.86 -54.37 -12.52
C ILE A 56 12.73 -53.15 -12.21
N ASN A 57 13.05 -52.93 -10.93
CA ASN A 57 13.76 -51.76 -10.35
C ASN A 57 12.89 -50.49 -10.17
N CYS A 58 11.91 -50.50 -9.26
CA CYS A 58 11.12 -49.30 -8.94
C CYS A 58 11.26 -48.97 -7.43
N CYS A 59 11.46 -47.70 -7.08
CA CYS A 59 11.65 -47.23 -5.71
C CYS A 59 10.39 -46.57 -5.12
N VAL A 60 10.09 -46.88 -3.86
CA VAL A 60 8.91 -46.44 -3.10
C VAL A 60 9.29 -45.36 -2.08
N ALA A 61 8.46 -44.33 -1.88
CA ALA A 61 8.63 -43.33 -0.82
C ALA A 61 7.40 -43.28 0.11
N ASN A 62 7.64 -43.20 1.42
CA ASN A 62 6.65 -43.08 2.48
C ASN A 62 6.58 -41.65 3.02
N PHE A 63 5.41 -41.23 3.53
CA PHE A 63 5.19 -39.93 4.15
C PHE A 63 5.13 -40.05 5.67
N ASP A 64 5.83 -39.18 6.38
CA ASP A 64 5.69 -39.02 7.83
C ASP A 64 4.85 -37.76 8.13
N ALA A 65 3.66 -37.97 8.69
CA ALA A 65 2.73 -36.90 9.05
C ALA A 65 3.22 -36.02 10.21
N HIS A 66 4.10 -36.52 11.08
CA HIS A 66 4.62 -35.77 12.23
C HIS A 66 5.72 -34.78 11.84
N SER A 67 6.61 -35.18 10.92
CA SER A 67 7.71 -34.35 10.41
C SER A 67 7.39 -33.64 9.09
N GLN A 68 6.25 -33.95 8.46
CA GLN A 68 5.83 -33.43 7.15
C GLN A 68 6.87 -33.64 6.04
N MET A 69 7.59 -34.77 6.07
CA MET A 69 8.63 -35.12 5.08
C MET A 69 8.34 -36.46 4.38
N CYS A 70 8.74 -36.56 3.09
CA CYS A 70 8.77 -37.82 2.35
C CYS A 70 10.14 -38.50 2.52
N TYR A 71 10.17 -39.81 2.76
CA TYR A 71 11.40 -40.61 2.87
C TYR A 71 11.32 -41.87 2.01
N LEU A 72 12.45 -42.32 1.43
CA LEU A 72 12.49 -43.55 0.65
C LEU A 72 12.32 -44.78 1.56
N ASP A 73 11.48 -45.72 1.16
CA ASP A 73 11.29 -46.98 1.86
C ASP A 73 12.50 -47.89 1.65
N MET A 74 13.12 -48.33 2.74
CA MET A 74 14.27 -49.23 2.73
C MET A 74 13.88 -50.72 2.70
N SER A 75 12.58 -51.03 2.70
CA SER A 75 12.08 -52.41 2.64
C SER A 75 12.14 -52.99 1.21
N GLY A 76 13.32 -53.48 0.85
CA GLY A 76 13.49 -54.58 -0.12
C GLY A 76 13.44 -54.26 -1.62
N SER A 77 12.87 -53.14 -2.07
CA SER A 77 12.68 -52.84 -3.52
C SER A 77 13.72 -51.86 -4.12
N CYS A 78 14.59 -51.25 -3.31
CA CYS A 78 15.61 -50.27 -3.73
C CYS A 78 17.07 -50.74 -3.55
N TYR A 79 17.32 -52.05 -3.49
CA TYR A 79 18.66 -52.58 -3.20
C TYR A 79 19.70 -52.32 -4.30
N SER A 80 19.27 -52.04 -5.54
CA SER A 80 20.14 -51.83 -6.70
C SER A 80 20.52 -50.36 -6.96
N ALA A 81 19.95 -49.39 -6.22
CA ALA A 81 20.32 -47.98 -6.37
C ALA A 81 21.65 -47.68 -5.64
N PRO A 82 22.70 -47.19 -6.34
CA PRO A 82 23.97 -46.84 -5.70
C PRO A 82 23.75 -45.80 -4.58
N SER A 83 24.49 -45.91 -3.48
CA SER A 83 24.32 -45.07 -2.28
C SER A 83 24.41 -43.57 -2.54
N HIS A 84 25.16 -43.16 -3.56
CA HIS A 84 25.29 -41.76 -3.98
C HIS A 84 24.02 -41.22 -4.67
N GLU A 85 23.13 -42.09 -5.15
CA GLU A 85 21.92 -41.72 -5.89
C GLU A 85 20.71 -41.38 -5.01
N LYS A 86 20.75 -41.84 -3.76
CA LYS A 86 19.75 -41.53 -2.75
C LYS A 86 19.76 -40.06 -2.32
N SER A 87 20.82 -39.32 -2.68
CA SER A 87 21.04 -37.93 -2.28
C SER A 87 20.38 -36.89 -3.20
N TRP A 88 19.96 -37.28 -4.41
CA TRP A 88 19.42 -36.35 -5.42
C TRP A 88 17.96 -36.58 -5.82
N ILE A 89 17.27 -37.52 -5.17
CA ILE A 89 15.81 -37.47 -5.13
C ILE A 89 15.41 -36.35 -4.14
N THR A 90 15.66 -35.11 -4.53
CA THR A 90 14.99 -33.97 -3.94
C THR A 90 13.58 -33.99 -4.50
N ILE A 91 12.65 -34.64 -3.79
CA ILE A 91 11.22 -34.38 -3.98
C ILE A 91 11.04 -32.94 -3.51
N ARG A 92 11.18 -32.00 -4.45
CA ARG A 92 10.90 -30.60 -4.20
C ARG A 92 9.48 -30.55 -3.66
N ARG A 93 9.28 -29.87 -2.52
CA ARG A 93 7.95 -29.38 -2.10
C ARG A 93 7.18 -29.04 -3.37
N ALA A 94 6.01 -29.64 -3.58
CA ALA A 94 5.00 -28.93 -4.36
C ALA A 94 4.88 -27.60 -3.62
N ARG A 95 5.46 -26.54 -4.20
CA ARG A 95 5.50 -25.25 -3.52
C ARG A 95 4.07 -24.90 -3.18
N GLU A 96 3.87 -24.42 -1.96
CA GLU A 96 2.62 -23.82 -1.49
C GLU A 96 2.06 -22.77 -2.50
N ASP A 97 2.93 -22.23 -3.36
CA ASP A 97 2.67 -21.28 -4.44
C ASP A 97 1.71 -21.79 -5.55
N LEU A 98 1.54 -23.10 -5.76
CA LEU A 98 0.73 -23.64 -6.88
C LEU A 98 -0.77 -23.78 -6.57
N PHE A 99 -1.22 -23.47 -5.35
CA PHE A 99 -2.61 -23.70 -4.90
C PHE A 99 -3.26 -22.46 -4.27
N ASN A 100 -2.63 -21.29 -4.38
CA ASN A 100 -3.19 -20.08 -3.80
C ASN A 100 -4.37 -19.56 -4.62
N TRP A 101 -5.45 -19.19 -3.93
CA TRP A 101 -6.55 -18.45 -4.51
C TRP A 101 -6.05 -17.14 -5.14
N ALA A 102 -6.50 -16.87 -6.36
CA ALA A 102 -6.42 -15.54 -6.92
C ALA A 102 -7.16 -14.55 -6.00
N PRO A 103 -6.81 -13.25 -6.04
CA PRO A 103 -7.59 -12.22 -5.39
C PRO A 103 -9.06 -12.28 -5.81
N TRP A 104 -9.94 -11.85 -4.92
CA TRP A 104 -11.35 -11.65 -5.27
C TRP A 104 -11.49 -10.61 -6.38
N SER A 105 -12.39 -10.88 -7.33
CA SER A 105 -12.87 -9.87 -8.26
C SER A 105 -13.53 -8.73 -7.50
N ARG A 106 -13.66 -7.58 -8.17
CA ARG A 106 -14.58 -6.55 -7.71
C ARG A 106 -16.01 -7.10 -7.66
N CYS A 107 -16.81 -6.54 -6.78
CA CYS A 107 -18.23 -6.80 -6.69
C CYS A 107 -18.93 -6.37 -7.98
N SER A 108 -19.88 -7.17 -8.44
CA SER A 108 -20.66 -6.87 -9.66
C SER A 108 -21.58 -5.65 -9.55
N LYS A 109 -21.79 -5.14 -8.33
CA LYS A 109 -22.60 -3.96 -8.03
C LYS A 109 -21.97 -3.15 -6.91
N THR A 110 -22.31 -1.86 -6.81
CA THR A 110 -21.80 -0.95 -5.77
C THR A 110 -22.67 -0.91 -4.50
N CYS A 111 -23.92 -1.40 -4.56
CA CYS A 111 -24.87 -1.49 -3.45
C CYS A 111 -26.01 -2.48 -3.78
N GLU A 112 -26.91 -2.73 -2.83
CA GLU A 112 -28.09 -3.60 -2.97
C GLU A 112 -27.78 -5.05 -3.40
N GLY A 113 -26.63 -5.57 -2.96
CA GLY A 113 -26.24 -6.96 -3.15
C GLY A 113 -25.75 -7.25 -4.56
N GLY A 114 -24.44 -7.46 -4.69
CA GLY A 114 -23.76 -8.00 -5.85
C GLY A 114 -23.09 -9.34 -5.54
N ILE A 115 -22.30 -9.82 -6.50
CA ILE A 115 -21.54 -11.05 -6.40
C ILE A 115 -20.09 -10.76 -6.78
N ARG A 116 -19.14 -11.34 -6.05
CA ARG A 116 -17.73 -11.39 -6.45
C ARG A 116 -17.25 -12.83 -6.54
N THR A 117 -16.21 -13.03 -7.33
CA THR A 117 -15.68 -14.36 -7.66
C THR A 117 -14.17 -14.40 -7.52
N ARG A 118 -13.61 -15.57 -7.25
CA ARG A 118 -12.17 -15.84 -7.36
C ARG A 118 -11.94 -17.24 -7.87
N SER A 119 -10.78 -17.49 -8.47
CA SER A 119 -10.40 -18.82 -8.94
C SER A 119 -9.06 -19.26 -8.36
N HIS A 120 -8.85 -20.58 -8.29
CA HIS A 120 -7.51 -21.14 -8.22
C HIS A 120 -7.38 -22.26 -9.24
N GLN A 121 -6.18 -22.44 -9.75
CA GLN A 121 -5.88 -23.60 -10.57
C GLN A 121 -5.74 -24.81 -9.66
N HIS A 122 -6.65 -25.78 -9.82
CA HIS A 122 -6.47 -27.08 -9.20
C HIS A 122 -5.89 -28.01 -10.26
N ALA A 123 -4.59 -28.28 -10.15
CA ALA A 123 -3.96 -29.32 -10.94
C ALA A 123 -4.03 -30.64 -10.16
N THR A 124 -4.95 -31.52 -10.55
CA THR A 124 -4.89 -32.94 -10.18
C THR A 124 -4.20 -33.72 -11.30
N ILE A 125 -3.66 -34.91 -11.02
CA ILE A 125 -2.94 -35.75 -11.99
C ILE A 125 -3.82 -36.05 -13.24
N ASP A 126 -5.14 -35.94 -13.11
CA ASP A 126 -6.10 -36.39 -14.11
C ASP A 126 -6.93 -35.25 -14.75
N ASN A 127 -6.90 -34.03 -14.20
CA ASN A 127 -7.61 -32.87 -14.74
C ASN A 127 -6.99 -31.54 -14.25
N THR A 128 -6.80 -30.62 -15.18
CA THR A 128 -6.66 -29.18 -14.89
C THR A 128 -8.04 -28.55 -14.96
N GLY A 129 -8.58 -28.15 -13.80
CA GLY A 129 -9.85 -27.44 -13.72
C GLY A 129 -9.71 -26.18 -12.87
N ASP A 130 -10.24 -25.06 -13.36
CA ASP A 130 -10.38 -23.85 -12.54
C ASP A 130 -11.49 -24.08 -11.53
N VAL A 131 -11.16 -24.01 -10.25
CA VAL A 131 -12.16 -24.01 -9.18
C VAL A 131 -12.52 -22.57 -8.90
N THR A 132 -13.80 -22.22 -9.06
CA THR A 132 -14.31 -20.88 -8.81
C THR A 132 -15.08 -20.82 -7.50
N SER A 133 -14.78 -19.83 -6.66
CA SER A 133 -15.57 -19.48 -5.47
C SER A 133 -16.37 -18.21 -5.76
N VAL A 134 -17.58 -18.15 -5.20
CA VAL A 134 -18.56 -17.09 -5.42
C VAL A 134 -19.12 -16.67 -4.07
N GLU A 135 -19.21 -15.36 -3.81
CA GLU A 135 -19.86 -14.86 -2.61
C GLU A 135 -20.61 -13.54 -2.85
N ASN A 136 -21.58 -13.27 -1.98
CA ASN A 136 -22.33 -12.03 -1.98
C ASN A 136 -21.46 -10.88 -1.46
N CYS A 137 -21.63 -9.69 -2.03
CA CYS A 137 -20.92 -8.48 -1.64
C CYS A 137 -21.86 -7.27 -1.67
N HIS A 138 -21.47 -6.19 -1.00
CA HIS A 138 -22.19 -4.91 -0.99
C HIS A 138 -23.69 -5.03 -0.66
N ILE A 139 -24.00 -5.76 0.41
CA ILE A 139 -25.39 -6.06 0.84
C ILE A 139 -26.09 -4.88 1.55
N PHE A 140 -25.47 -3.71 1.60
CA PHE A 140 -26.03 -2.47 2.16
C PHE A 140 -26.90 -1.73 1.13
N GLY A 141 -27.79 -0.86 1.61
CA GLY A 141 -28.67 -0.06 0.76
C GLY A 141 -27.92 1.07 0.03
N CYS A 142 -28.36 1.44 -1.17
CA CYS A 142 -27.73 2.55 -1.91
C CYS A 142 -27.96 3.92 -1.25
N ASN A 143 -29.03 4.05 -0.44
CA ASN A 143 -29.38 5.27 0.30
C ASN A 143 -28.93 5.22 1.76
N ASP A 144 -28.15 4.21 2.13
CA ASP A 144 -27.56 4.15 3.46
C ASP A 144 -26.62 5.35 3.66
N THR A 145 -26.57 5.85 4.89
CA THR A 145 -25.62 6.90 5.26
C THR A 145 -24.62 6.37 6.27
N VAL A 146 -23.41 6.94 6.24
CA VAL A 146 -22.33 6.70 7.19
C VAL A 146 -21.51 8.00 7.32
N ILE A 147 -20.75 8.11 8.41
CA ILE A 147 -20.01 9.33 8.73
C ILE A 147 -18.60 9.39 8.12
N ASN A 148 -18.08 8.27 7.61
CA ASN A 148 -16.75 8.12 6.99
C ASN A 148 -16.63 6.77 6.25
N CYS A 149 -15.53 6.58 5.51
CA CYS A 149 -15.28 5.35 4.76
C CYS A 149 -15.14 4.09 5.62
N ASN A 150 -14.66 4.19 6.86
CA ASN A 150 -14.64 3.04 7.76
C ASN A 150 -16.06 2.62 8.19
N GLY A 151 -17.01 3.56 8.21
CA GLY A 151 -18.44 3.26 8.35
C GLY A 151 -18.94 2.40 7.19
N TRP A 152 -18.58 2.75 5.95
CA TRP A 152 -18.89 1.92 4.77
C TRP A 152 -18.24 0.54 4.84
N LYS A 153 -16.97 0.45 5.25
CA LYS A 153 -16.29 -0.83 5.48
C LYS A 153 -17.06 -1.72 6.45
N THR A 154 -17.53 -1.13 7.55
CA THR A 154 -18.31 -1.84 8.58
C THR A 154 -19.67 -2.31 8.04
N LYS A 155 -20.28 -1.56 7.12
CA LYS A 155 -21.50 -1.98 6.41
C LYS A 155 -21.27 -3.03 5.31
N GLY A 156 -20.01 -3.36 5.02
CA GLY A 156 -19.66 -4.38 4.03
C GLY A 156 -19.32 -3.82 2.64
N LEU A 157 -18.89 -2.56 2.53
CA LEU A 157 -18.18 -2.08 1.35
C LEU A 157 -16.79 -2.73 1.28
N LEU A 158 -16.54 -3.46 0.20
CA LEU A 158 -15.33 -4.29 0.05
C LEU A 158 -14.35 -3.67 -0.94
N ASP A 159 -14.86 -3.08 -2.01
CA ASP A 159 -14.05 -2.48 -3.07
C ASP A 159 -13.80 -0.99 -2.82
N SER A 160 -12.61 -0.51 -3.18
CA SER A 160 -12.33 0.93 -3.19
C SER A 160 -13.15 1.63 -4.27
N GLN A 161 -13.85 2.70 -3.91
CA GLN A 161 -14.74 3.45 -4.79
C GLN A 161 -15.06 4.83 -4.22
N THR A 162 -15.68 5.70 -5.03
CA THR A 162 -16.33 6.89 -4.49
C THR A 162 -17.63 6.52 -3.77
N ALA A 163 -17.91 7.20 -2.66
CA ALA A 163 -19.12 7.01 -1.88
C ALA A 163 -19.50 8.31 -1.15
N LEU A 164 -20.80 8.45 -0.88
CA LEU A 164 -21.30 9.55 -0.07
C LEU A 164 -21.05 9.27 1.42
N ILE A 165 -20.57 10.28 2.13
CA ILE A 165 -20.49 10.28 3.59
C ILE A 165 -21.16 11.55 4.13
N GLU A 166 -21.64 11.48 5.37
CA GLU A 166 -22.20 12.62 6.08
C GLU A 166 -21.34 12.83 7.35
N PRO A 167 -20.24 13.62 7.29
CA PRO A 167 -19.35 13.80 8.43
C PRO A 167 -20.03 14.52 9.60
N ILE A 168 -19.55 14.25 10.82
CA ILE A 168 -20.00 14.93 12.04
C ILE A 168 -18.84 15.77 12.58
N THR A 169 -19.10 17.05 12.82
CA THR A 169 -18.14 17.96 13.45
C THR A 169 -17.81 17.54 14.89
N SER A 170 -16.70 18.04 15.44
CA SER A 170 -16.32 17.80 16.84
C SER A 170 -17.39 18.23 17.86
N ASN A 171 -18.28 19.16 17.49
CA ASN A 171 -19.41 19.61 18.31
C ASN A 171 -20.71 18.83 18.08
N GLY A 172 -20.67 17.74 17.31
CA GLY A 172 -21.82 16.87 17.07
C GLY A 172 -22.78 17.37 15.98
N ILE A 173 -22.42 18.39 15.20
CA ILE A 173 -23.24 18.87 14.08
C ILE A 173 -23.03 17.94 12.87
N GLN A 174 -24.12 17.38 12.37
CA GLN A 174 -24.18 16.60 11.14
C GLN A 174 -24.05 17.52 9.92
N LEU A 175 -23.05 17.30 9.08
CA LEU A 175 -22.87 18.02 7.81
C LEU A 175 -23.68 17.36 6.69
N GLN A 176 -23.91 18.14 5.63
CA GLN A 176 -24.50 17.64 4.37
C GLN A 176 -23.63 16.55 3.74
N ALA A 177 -24.26 15.65 2.99
CA ALA A 177 -23.57 14.58 2.29
C ALA A 177 -22.51 15.12 1.32
N VAL A 178 -21.35 14.46 1.28
CA VAL A 178 -20.25 14.78 0.37
C VAL A 178 -19.68 13.49 -0.22
N GLU A 179 -19.28 13.54 -1.50
CA GLU A 179 -18.62 12.42 -2.16
C GLU A 179 -17.12 12.43 -1.82
N VAL A 180 -16.60 11.27 -1.41
CA VAL A 180 -15.18 11.05 -1.13
C VAL A 180 -14.73 9.74 -1.77
N TYR A 181 -13.44 9.59 -2.01
CA TYR A 181 -12.87 8.29 -2.35
C TYR A 181 -12.63 7.48 -1.08
N CYS A 182 -13.21 6.29 -1.02
CA CYS A 182 -12.99 5.33 0.04
C CYS A 182 -12.00 4.27 -0.43
N ASP A 183 -10.81 4.26 0.16
CA ASP A 183 -9.83 3.21 -0.07
C ASP A 183 -10.03 2.08 0.95
N MET A 184 -10.35 0.88 0.45
CA MET A 184 -10.64 -0.30 1.26
C MET A 184 -9.46 -1.28 1.38
N GLU A 185 -8.33 -0.95 0.76
CA GLU A 185 -7.13 -1.77 0.66
C GLU A 185 -5.98 -1.19 1.52
N MET A 186 -5.89 0.13 1.63
CA MET A 186 -4.90 0.83 2.46
C MET A 186 -5.03 0.50 3.95
N GLU A 187 -3.95 0.75 4.70
CA GLU A 187 -3.93 0.66 6.17
C GLU A 187 -4.49 -0.68 6.71
N ASN A 188 -4.05 -1.79 6.12
CA ASN A 188 -4.49 -3.15 6.45
C ASN A 188 -6.00 -3.37 6.27
N GLY A 189 -6.59 -2.72 5.26
CA GLY A 189 -7.98 -2.89 4.87
C GLY A 189 -8.99 -2.10 5.71
N VAL A 190 -8.53 -1.14 6.51
CA VAL A 190 -9.39 -0.13 7.12
C VAL A 190 -10.02 0.72 6.02
N GLY A 191 -11.29 1.11 6.16
CA GLY A 191 -11.89 2.04 5.19
C GLY A 191 -11.32 3.44 5.36
N VAL A 192 -10.33 3.79 4.54
CA VAL A 192 -9.64 5.08 4.59
C VAL A 192 -10.43 6.12 3.81
N THR A 193 -10.67 7.27 4.44
CA THR A 193 -11.28 8.43 3.76
C THR A 193 -10.18 9.25 3.11
N VAL A 194 -10.27 9.39 1.79
CA VAL A 194 -9.23 10.02 0.97
C VAL A 194 -9.77 11.34 0.41
N ILE A 195 -9.00 12.42 0.57
CA ILE A 195 -9.39 13.78 0.18
C ILE A 195 -8.30 14.42 -0.69
N ASP A 196 -8.67 14.76 -1.93
CA ASP A 196 -7.80 15.41 -2.93
C ASP A 196 -7.74 16.95 -2.76
N HIS A 197 -6.71 17.56 -3.35
CA HIS A 197 -6.53 19.01 -3.42
C HIS A 197 -5.74 19.50 -4.65
N ASP A 198 -5.76 20.81 -4.92
CA ASP A 198 -5.11 21.44 -6.08
C ASP A 198 -3.57 21.49 -6.04
N GLY A 199 -2.98 21.18 -4.89
CA GLY A 199 -1.54 21.28 -4.57
C GLY A 199 -0.75 19.98 -4.76
N GLU A 200 -1.32 19.02 -5.47
CA GLU A 200 -0.74 17.69 -5.56
C GLU A 200 0.42 17.58 -6.57
N ARG A 201 0.45 18.45 -7.59
CA ARG A 201 1.49 18.44 -8.64
C ARG A 201 2.70 19.29 -8.26
N ASP A 202 3.89 18.87 -8.70
CA ASP A 202 5.11 19.69 -8.59
C ASP A 202 4.92 21.01 -9.35
N VAL A 203 5.10 22.14 -8.66
CA VAL A 203 5.11 23.50 -9.23
C VAL A 203 6.53 24.05 -9.15
N TYR A 204 7.05 24.55 -10.28
CA TYR A 204 8.37 25.18 -10.30
C TYR A 204 8.29 26.61 -9.74
N VAL A 205 9.07 26.88 -8.69
CA VAL A 205 9.12 28.17 -8.00
C VAL A 205 10.48 28.81 -8.26
N HIS A 206 10.49 30.01 -8.84
CA HIS A 206 11.70 30.76 -9.17
C HIS A 206 11.39 32.27 -9.18
N GLY A 207 12.37 33.10 -8.79
CA GLY A 207 12.26 34.56 -8.73
C GLY A 207 11.73 35.10 -7.41
N TYR A 208 11.62 34.26 -6.37
CA TYR A 208 11.10 34.62 -5.06
C TYR A 208 12.24 34.62 -4.04
N GLU A 209 13.00 35.71 -3.99
CA GLU A 209 14.13 35.86 -3.06
C GLU A 209 13.68 36.10 -1.61
N PRO A 210 12.74 37.03 -1.32
CA PRO A 210 12.35 37.27 0.07
C PRO A 210 11.68 36.04 0.70
N HIS A 211 11.90 35.86 2.00
CA HIS A 211 11.31 34.78 2.81
C HIS A 211 9.80 34.65 2.60
N GLY A 212 9.32 33.46 2.22
CA GLY A 212 7.90 33.18 2.03
C GLY A 212 7.19 34.10 1.01
N SER A 213 7.93 34.71 0.08
CA SER A 213 7.35 35.62 -0.92
C SER A 213 6.56 34.91 -2.02
N TYR A 214 6.86 33.62 -2.27
CA TYR A 214 5.95 32.73 -2.98
C TYR A 214 4.89 32.23 -2.02
N SER A 215 3.64 32.18 -2.45
CA SER A 215 2.54 31.56 -1.71
C SER A 215 1.66 30.71 -2.60
N PHE A 216 1.22 29.59 -2.06
CA PHE A 216 0.25 28.68 -2.66
C PHE A 216 -0.81 28.34 -1.61
N ILE A 217 -2.07 28.72 -1.87
CA ILE A 217 -3.20 28.41 -0.99
C ILE A 217 -3.82 27.11 -1.49
N VAL A 218 -3.94 26.13 -0.59
CA VAL A 218 -4.48 24.81 -0.94
C VAL A 218 -6.00 24.86 -0.98
N THR A 219 -6.57 24.42 -2.10
CA THR A 219 -8.01 24.22 -2.28
C THR A 219 -8.29 22.72 -2.28
N TYR A 220 -9.07 22.26 -1.30
CA TYR A 220 -9.54 20.88 -1.22
C TYR A 220 -10.79 20.65 -2.09
N ASP A 221 -10.95 19.43 -2.60
CA ASP A 221 -12.07 19.07 -3.49
C ASP A 221 -13.43 18.97 -2.79
N ILE A 222 -13.43 19.02 -1.45
CA ILE A 222 -14.62 19.06 -0.60
C ILE A 222 -14.61 20.33 0.27
N PRO A 223 -15.78 20.79 0.77
CA PRO A 223 -15.82 21.99 1.60
C PRO A 223 -14.90 21.86 2.82
N PHE A 224 -14.22 22.95 3.16
CA PHE A 224 -13.21 22.95 4.22
C PHE A 224 -13.74 22.47 5.58
N GLU A 225 -15.00 22.77 5.89
CA GLU A 225 -15.65 22.27 7.12
C GLU A 225 -15.78 20.74 7.15
N HIS A 226 -16.00 20.09 6.00
CA HIS A 226 -16.01 18.63 5.88
C HIS A 226 -14.61 18.06 6.08
N VAL A 227 -13.58 18.68 5.50
CA VAL A 227 -12.17 18.27 5.71
C VAL A 227 -11.82 18.26 7.19
N VAL A 228 -12.13 19.34 7.90
CA VAL A 228 -11.87 19.46 9.35
C VAL A 228 -12.66 18.41 10.15
N ALA A 229 -13.95 18.21 9.85
CA ALA A 229 -14.78 17.21 10.54
C ALA A 229 -14.27 15.78 10.34
N ILE A 230 -13.82 15.43 9.12
CA ILE A 230 -13.24 14.12 8.82
C ILE A 230 -11.93 13.92 9.57
N ILE A 231 -11.06 14.93 9.62
CA ILE A 231 -9.80 14.84 10.38
C ILE A 231 -10.08 14.69 11.86
N ASP A 232 -10.93 15.53 12.45
CA ASP A 232 -11.23 15.50 13.89
C ASP A 232 -11.81 14.16 14.32
N SER A 233 -12.73 13.60 13.54
CA SER A 233 -13.36 12.30 13.79
C SER A 233 -12.50 11.08 13.44
N SER A 234 -11.31 11.27 12.86
CA SER A 234 -10.38 10.18 12.54
C SER A 234 -9.47 9.83 13.71
N GLN A 235 -9.11 8.56 13.86
CA GLN A 235 -8.11 8.17 14.86
C GLN A 235 -6.70 8.56 14.41
N PHE A 236 -6.42 8.40 13.12
CA PHE A 236 -5.17 8.79 12.48
C PHE A 236 -5.47 9.60 11.23
N CYS A 237 -4.63 10.59 10.94
CA CYS A 237 -4.66 11.27 9.66
C CYS A 237 -3.26 11.63 9.23
N ARG A 238 -3.00 11.60 7.92
CA ARG A 238 -1.72 12.07 7.37
C ARG A 238 -1.91 12.85 6.08
N GLN A 239 -1.03 13.82 5.86
CA GLN A 239 -0.88 14.52 4.58
C GLN A 239 0.59 14.51 4.20
N PHE A 240 0.89 14.32 2.93
CA PHE A 240 2.27 14.35 2.46
C PHE A 240 2.64 15.74 1.95
N VAL A 241 3.86 16.19 2.28
CA VAL A 241 4.43 17.45 1.83
C VAL A 241 5.82 17.19 1.26
N ARG A 242 6.18 17.94 0.22
CA ARG A 242 7.47 17.82 -0.48
C ARG A 242 7.98 19.19 -0.87
N TRP A 243 9.28 19.40 -0.69
CA TRP A 243 10.01 20.52 -1.26
C TRP A 243 11.27 20.01 -1.94
N LYS A 244 11.35 20.24 -3.26
CA LYS A 244 12.55 20.02 -4.05
C LYS A 244 13.25 21.36 -4.23
N CYS A 245 14.53 21.41 -3.90
CA CYS A 245 15.29 22.64 -3.84
C CYS A 245 16.61 22.53 -4.60
N LYS A 246 17.10 23.68 -5.06
CA LYS A 246 18.43 23.89 -5.63
C LYS A 246 18.83 25.30 -5.26
N GLY A 247 19.75 25.44 -4.31
CA GLY A 247 20.11 26.74 -3.75
C GLY A 247 18.94 27.46 -3.05
N ALA A 248 18.06 26.72 -2.37
CA ALA A 248 16.89 27.27 -1.69
C ALA A 248 16.65 26.58 -0.33
N GLN A 249 16.87 27.29 0.78
CA GLN A 249 16.79 26.72 2.12
C GLN A 249 15.34 26.55 2.62
N ILE A 250 15.16 25.69 3.62
CA ILE A 250 13.94 25.68 4.44
C ILE A 250 14.16 26.62 5.62
N TRP A 251 15.25 26.42 6.36
CA TRP A 251 15.63 27.19 7.53
C TRP A 251 17.04 27.79 7.38
N ASP A 252 17.10 29.12 7.34
CA ASP A 252 18.37 29.84 7.42
C ASP A 252 18.77 30.03 8.89
N ILE A 253 19.71 29.19 9.34
CA ILE A 253 20.27 29.23 10.70
C ILE A 253 21.03 30.54 10.96
N GLY A 254 21.66 31.13 9.94
CA GLY A 254 22.50 32.32 10.06
C GLY A 254 21.72 33.56 10.49
N ILE A 255 20.50 33.71 9.97
CA ILE A 255 19.61 34.85 10.30
C ILE A 255 18.35 34.44 11.08
N GLN A 256 18.23 33.15 11.43
CA GLN A 256 17.10 32.55 12.14
C GLN A 256 15.75 32.83 11.48
N LYS A 257 15.63 32.55 10.18
CA LYS A 257 14.37 32.71 9.42
C LYS A 257 14.01 31.47 8.61
N LEU A 258 12.71 31.24 8.48
CA LEU A 258 12.16 30.23 7.57
C LEU A 258 12.02 30.86 6.18
N ASN A 259 12.69 30.28 5.20
CA ASN A 259 12.54 30.62 3.79
C ASN A 259 11.33 29.88 3.21
N THR A 260 11.18 28.60 3.59
CA THR A 260 10.14 27.70 3.07
C THR A 260 9.38 27.06 4.23
N TYR A 261 8.05 27.14 4.22
CA TYR A 261 7.20 26.65 5.31
C TYR A 261 5.74 26.47 4.85
N TRP A 262 4.91 25.86 5.69
CA TRP A 262 3.47 25.74 5.47
C TRP A 262 2.68 26.14 6.73
N THR A 263 1.38 26.38 6.58
CA THR A 263 0.47 26.74 7.68
C THR A 263 -0.67 25.75 7.81
N ASN A 264 -1.25 25.63 9.01
CA ASN A 264 -2.31 24.67 9.33
C ASN A 264 -3.67 25.30 9.67
N ARG A 265 -4.64 24.45 10.00
CA ARG A 265 -6.00 24.83 10.45
C ARG A 265 -6.10 25.51 11.80
N SER A 266 -5.06 25.42 12.64
CA SER A 266 -5.15 25.76 14.06
C SER A 266 -5.19 27.26 14.22
N THR A 267 -6.39 27.80 14.03
CA THR A 267 -6.96 29.11 14.40
C THR A 267 -6.81 30.25 13.36
N ALA A 268 -7.95 30.72 12.83
CA ALA A 268 -8.20 32.06 12.26
C ALA A 268 -7.87 32.42 10.80
N TYR A 269 -8.25 31.61 9.80
CA TYR A 269 -8.64 32.24 8.51
C TYR A 269 -9.95 33.05 8.64
N LEU A 270 -10.78 32.78 9.66
CA LEU A 270 -12.10 33.41 9.83
C LEU A 270 -12.17 34.55 10.86
N ALA A 271 -11.08 34.91 11.56
CA ALA A 271 -11.15 35.93 12.62
C ALA A 271 -10.20 37.13 12.46
N THR A 272 -9.09 37.02 11.70
CA THR A 272 -8.08 38.09 11.68
C THR A 272 -7.48 38.44 10.31
N ASN A 273 -7.78 37.71 9.22
CA ASN A 273 -7.13 37.90 7.91
C ASN A 273 -5.58 37.93 7.97
N GLU A 274 -4.99 37.29 8.99
CA GLU A 274 -3.55 37.27 9.21
C GLU A 274 -3.09 35.82 9.12
N TYR A 275 -2.14 35.54 8.23
CA TYR A 275 -1.54 34.21 8.14
C TYR A 275 -0.83 33.91 9.46
N LYS A 276 -1.24 32.81 10.09
CA LYS A 276 -0.66 32.32 11.33
C LYS A 276 0.84 32.02 11.22
N PRO A 277 1.55 31.92 12.36
CA PRO A 277 2.96 31.59 12.36
C PRO A 277 3.21 30.30 11.57
N PRO A 278 4.34 30.22 10.86
CA PRO A 278 4.73 29.05 10.10
C PRO A 278 4.67 27.79 10.96
N SER A 279 4.37 26.64 10.35
CA SER A 279 4.55 25.35 11.01
C SER A 279 5.95 25.29 11.61
N GLU A 280 6.04 24.82 12.85
CA GLU A 280 7.30 24.73 13.56
C GLU A 280 8.20 23.62 12.99
N PHE A 281 7.70 22.78 12.09
CA PHE A 281 8.40 21.68 11.44
C PHE A 281 7.98 21.53 9.97
N PHE A 282 8.84 20.92 9.15
CA PHE A 282 8.55 20.74 7.72
C PHE A 282 7.73 19.49 7.44
N HIS A 283 8.05 18.34 8.05
CA HIS A 283 7.25 17.10 8.01
C HIS A 283 7.57 16.22 9.23
N GLY A 284 6.74 15.21 9.51
CA GLY A 284 6.86 14.37 10.71
C GLY A 284 5.88 14.76 11.83
N TYR A 285 6.30 14.55 13.09
CA TYR A 285 5.43 14.64 14.28
C TYR A 285 5.89 15.67 15.34
N GLU A 286 7.08 16.27 15.22
CA GLU A 286 7.66 17.08 16.32
C GLU A 286 7.55 18.60 16.12
N GLU A 287 7.34 19.33 17.21
CA GLU A 287 7.41 20.80 17.35
C GLU A 287 8.87 21.31 17.33
N ARG A 288 9.64 20.97 16.30
CA ARG A 288 11.02 21.42 16.15
C ARG A 288 11.27 21.88 14.71
N ARG A 289 11.99 22.98 14.56
CA ARG A 289 12.41 23.57 13.27
C ARG A 289 13.40 22.66 12.54
N THR A 290 12.92 21.52 12.07
CA THR A 290 13.69 20.43 11.47
C THR A 290 12.84 19.68 10.45
N CYS A 291 13.51 18.86 9.65
CA CYS A 291 12.90 17.83 8.79
C CYS A 291 13.11 16.44 9.40
N GLU A 292 12.46 15.41 8.86
CA GLU A 292 12.60 14.02 9.34
C GLU A 292 14.06 13.55 9.31
N CYS A 293 14.83 13.95 8.30
CA CYS A 293 16.25 13.59 8.21
C CYS A 293 17.06 14.18 9.38
N GLY A 294 16.69 15.37 9.86
CA GLY A 294 17.36 16.03 10.98
C GLY A 294 17.06 15.36 12.30
N ILE A 295 15.82 14.88 12.48
CA ILE A 295 15.42 14.07 13.65
C ILE A 295 16.14 12.73 13.65
N SER A 296 16.13 12.03 12.51
CA SER A 296 16.72 10.70 12.37
C SER A 296 18.24 10.71 12.19
N GLN A 297 18.88 11.89 12.11
CA GLN A 297 20.30 12.07 11.80
C GLN A 297 20.74 11.39 10.50
N THR A 298 19.83 11.37 9.52
CA THR A 298 20.04 10.76 8.19
C THR A 298 20.16 11.80 7.08
N CYS A 299 20.19 13.10 7.40
CA CYS A 299 20.44 14.13 6.39
C CYS A 299 21.78 13.88 5.69
N GLN A 300 21.86 14.30 4.43
CA GLN A 300 23.03 14.05 3.58
C GLN A 300 24.29 14.74 4.12
N GLN A 301 24.15 15.80 4.91
CA GLN A 301 25.22 16.41 5.69
C GLN A 301 24.86 16.39 7.17
N SER A 302 25.84 16.16 8.04
CA SER A 302 25.64 15.92 9.48
C SER A 302 25.33 17.18 10.30
N ASN A 303 25.48 18.38 9.71
CA ASN A 303 25.34 19.68 10.36
C ASN A 303 24.16 20.52 9.85
N VAL A 304 23.22 19.90 9.13
CA VAL A 304 22.00 20.54 8.62
C VAL A 304 20.75 19.94 9.26
N LEU A 305 19.69 20.73 9.36
CA LEU A 305 18.40 20.28 9.93
C LEU A 305 17.48 19.65 8.86
N CYS A 306 17.69 20.04 7.61
CA CYS A 306 17.03 19.54 6.42
C CYS A 306 18.04 19.39 5.28
N ASN A 307 17.77 18.53 4.29
CA ASN A 307 18.65 18.40 3.14
C ASN A 307 18.73 19.70 2.32
N CYS A 308 17.62 20.44 2.21
CA CYS A 308 17.57 21.72 1.51
C CYS A 308 18.36 22.84 2.20
N ASP A 309 18.65 22.72 3.49
CA ASP A 309 19.44 23.72 4.22
C ASP A 309 20.92 23.71 3.82
N ILE A 310 21.38 22.67 3.09
CA ILE A 310 22.73 22.62 2.49
C ILE A 310 22.97 23.81 1.54
N ASN A 311 21.90 24.31 0.90
CA ASN A 311 21.93 25.49 0.04
C ASN A 311 23.00 25.46 -1.07
N ASP A 312 23.09 24.36 -1.81
CA ASP A 312 24.05 24.19 -2.91
C ASP A 312 23.35 24.11 -4.28
N ASP A 313 24.13 24.19 -5.36
CA ASP A 313 23.63 24.08 -6.74
C ASP A 313 23.30 22.64 -7.15
N SER A 314 22.94 21.78 -6.20
CA SER A 314 22.48 20.41 -6.45
C SER A 314 21.00 20.30 -6.11
N TRP A 315 20.27 19.51 -6.89
CA TRP A 315 18.89 19.20 -6.56
C TRP A 315 18.82 18.32 -5.31
N ARG A 316 18.00 18.74 -4.34
CA ARG A 316 17.72 18.01 -3.10
C ARG A 316 16.23 17.96 -2.86
N SER A 317 15.81 17.11 -1.92
CA SER A 317 14.40 16.98 -1.51
C SER A 317 14.30 16.78 -0.01
N ASP A 318 13.37 17.47 0.62
CA ASP A 318 12.83 17.12 1.92
C ASP A 318 11.34 16.83 1.73
N GLU A 319 10.92 15.62 2.10
CA GLU A 319 9.56 15.15 1.87
C GLU A 319 9.13 14.11 2.90
N GLY A 320 7.84 14.08 3.19
CA GLY A 320 7.26 13.08 4.06
C GLY A 320 5.86 13.41 4.52
N TYR A 321 5.33 12.54 5.37
CA TYR A 321 4.00 12.70 5.95
C TYR A 321 4.03 13.60 7.18
N VAL A 322 3.16 14.60 7.22
CA VAL A 322 2.69 15.23 8.44
C VAL A 322 1.62 14.31 9.03
N THR A 323 1.88 13.79 10.24
CA THR A 323 0.99 12.82 10.92
C THR A 323 0.34 13.39 12.18
N ASN A 324 0.79 14.56 12.64
CA ASN A 324 0.12 15.30 13.70
C ASN A 324 -1.21 15.86 13.18
N LYS A 325 -2.33 15.24 13.59
CA LYS A 325 -3.69 15.64 13.22
C LYS A 325 -3.99 17.10 13.54
N ASP A 326 -3.47 17.64 14.64
CA ASP A 326 -3.74 19.02 15.06
C ASP A 326 -3.06 20.04 14.15
N ALA A 327 -2.09 19.60 13.35
CA ALA A 327 -1.43 20.38 12.32
C ALA A 327 -2.02 20.18 10.91
N LEU A 328 -3.07 19.36 10.75
CA LEU A 328 -3.73 19.11 9.46
C LEU A 328 -5.13 19.71 9.39
N PRO A 329 -5.65 20.14 8.23
CA PRO A 329 -5.00 20.14 6.93
C PRO A 329 -3.90 21.20 6.81
N ILE A 330 -2.98 20.99 5.86
CA ILE A 330 -2.13 22.05 5.33
C ILE A 330 -3.02 23.02 4.54
N VAL A 331 -2.96 24.31 4.89
CA VAL A 331 -3.81 25.36 4.31
C VAL A 331 -3.08 26.18 3.25
N ALA A 332 -1.79 26.42 3.46
CA ALA A 332 -0.97 27.17 2.51
C ALA A 332 0.50 26.76 2.62
N PHE A 333 1.21 26.90 1.50
CA PHE A 333 2.64 26.68 1.37
C PHE A 333 3.32 27.98 0.95
N PHE A 334 4.48 28.25 1.51
CA PHE A 334 5.28 29.44 1.27
C PHE A 334 6.71 29.07 0.95
N ALA A 335 7.33 29.79 0.02
CA ALA A 335 8.74 29.63 -0.33
C ALA A 335 9.43 30.99 -0.55
N GLY A 336 10.74 31.00 -0.35
CA GLY A 336 11.65 32.12 -0.57
C GLY A 336 13.03 31.58 -0.91
N ASP A 337 14.05 32.44 -1.06
CA ASP A 337 15.41 32.01 -1.41
C ASP A 337 15.44 31.22 -2.75
N THR A 338 14.62 31.65 -3.70
CA THR A 338 14.56 31.08 -5.07
C THR A 338 14.87 32.13 -6.14
N GLY A 339 15.55 33.21 -5.78
CA GLY A 339 15.70 34.39 -6.64
C GLY A 339 16.73 34.28 -7.76
N ASN A 340 17.72 33.38 -7.62
CA ASN A 340 18.91 33.33 -8.47
C ASN A 340 19.02 32.09 -9.36
#